data_AF-A0A9R1GL11-F1
#
_entry.id   AF-A0A9R1GL11-F1
#
_cell.length_a   1.000
_cell.length_b   1.000
_cell.length_c   1.000
_cell.angle_alpha   90.00
_cell.angle_beta   90.00
_cell.angle_gamma   90.00
#
_symmetry.space_group_name_H-M   'P 1'
#
loop_
_entity.id
_entity.type
_entity.pdbx_description
1 polymer ?
#
loop_
_entity_poly.entity_id
_entity_poly.type
_entity_poly.pdbx_seq_one_letter_code
_entity_poly.pdbx_strand_id
1 'polypeptide(L)'
;MFHKHIAQSAACPRCQDLYEDALHLISNCSYAEQVWSSLGLPAPTSLAALHQHPPIQGLNPNIWPSVALTVSWKLRDSRNALVFRKEDHSHRTTLRNIVADFSLWIFRFKKNGDNISPRQWLNFLSSAIPYS
;
A
#
# COMPACT_ATOMS: atom_id res chain seq x y z
N MET A 1 -26.15 25.50 -8.32
CA MET A 1 -24.76 25.50 -8.84
C MET A 1 -23.89 24.80 -7.81
N PHE A 2 -23.54 23.53 -8.01
CA PHE A 2 -22.82 22.73 -7.02
C PHE A 2 -21.35 23.16 -6.98
N HIS A 3 -20.94 23.85 -5.91
CA HIS A 3 -19.53 24.07 -5.62
C HIS A 3 -18.87 22.71 -5.39
N LYS A 4 -18.09 22.26 -6.38
CA LYS A 4 -17.14 21.18 -6.16
C LYS A 4 -16.17 21.67 -5.08
N HIS A 5 -16.10 20.96 -3.95
CA HIS A 5 -15.05 21.15 -2.96
C HIS A 5 -13.71 20.77 -3.59
N ILE A 6 -13.13 21.69 -4.37
CA ILE A 6 -11.74 21.63 -4.77
C ILE A 6 -10.93 21.88 -3.49
N ALA A 7 -10.03 20.96 -3.15
CA ALA A 7 -9.20 21.06 -1.96
C ALA A 7 -8.49 22.42 -1.93
N GLN A 8 -8.52 23.10 -0.77
CA GLN A 8 -7.91 24.43 -0.60
C GLN A 8 -6.38 24.42 -0.72
N SER A 9 -5.77 23.25 -0.66
CA SER A 9 -4.34 23.04 -0.82
C SER A 9 -4.09 21.75 -1.61
N ALA A 10 -3.13 21.79 -2.53
CA ALA A 10 -2.57 20.60 -3.17
C ALA A 10 -1.59 19.84 -2.26
N ALA A 11 -1.38 20.35 -1.04
CA ALA A 11 -0.41 19.77 -0.13
C ALA A 11 -0.86 18.39 0.39
N CYS A 12 0.10 17.48 0.50
CA CYS A 12 -0.16 16.16 1.03
C CYS A 12 -0.48 16.25 2.54
N PRO A 13 -1.63 15.76 3.02
CA PRO A 13 -2.00 15.83 4.42
C PRO A 13 -1.10 14.95 5.31
N ARG A 14 -0.34 14.01 4.72
CA ARG A 14 0.55 13.09 5.44
C ARG A 14 1.92 13.67 5.72
N CYS A 15 2.54 14.33 4.75
CA CYS A 15 3.92 14.84 4.86
C CYS A 15 4.06 16.36 4.66
N GLN A 16 2.95 17.06 4.36
CA GLN A 16 2.91 18.50 4.10
C GLN A 16 3.71 18.97 2.87
N ASP A 17 4.14 18.05 2.00
CA ASP A 17 4.68 18.41 0.68
C ASP A 17 3.64 19.23 -0.10
N LEU A 18 4.07 20.23 -0.87
CA LEU A 18 3.22 21.18 -1.57
C LEU A 18 2.41 20.55 -2.70
N TYR A 19 2.84 19.40 -3.23
CA TYR A 19 2.20 18.76 -4.37
C TYR A 19 1.96 17.26 -4.13
N GLU A 20 0.69 16.88 -4.09
CA GLU A 20 0.26 15.49 -4.04
C GLU A 20 -0.25 15.02 -5.42
N ASP A 21 0.50 14.14 -6.08
CA ASP A 21 0.01 13.35 -7.21
C ASP A 21 -0.07 11.84 -6.86
N ALA A 22 -0.42 11.02 -7.85
CA ALA A 22 -0.55 9.58 -7.65
C ALA A 22 0.78 8.92 -7.24
N LEU A 23 1.91 9.34 -7.80
CA LEU A 23 3.22 8.78 -7.46
C LEU A 23 3.65 9.22 -6.07
N HIS A 24 3.41 10.48 -5.71
CA HIS A 24 3.64 10.99 -4.36
C HIS A 24 2.88 10.18 -3.32
N LEU A 25 1.57 9.99 -3.52
CA LEU A 25 0.71 9.27 -2.59
C LEU A 25 1.15 7.80 -2.40
N ILE A 26 1.60 7.14 -3.48
CA ILE A 26 1.99 5.73 -3.45
C ILE A 26 3.45 5.54 -3.03
N SER A 27 4.32 6.53 -3.25
CA SER A 27 5.76 6.36 -3.10
C SER A 27 6.45 7.54 -2.42
N ASN A 28 6.54 8.71 -3.07
CA ASN A 28 7.44 9.79 -2.65
C ASN A 28 7.01 10.48 -1.33
N CYS A 29 5.80 10.22 -0.84
CA CYS A 29 5.39 10.67 0.47
C CYS A 29 6.21 9.94 1.54
N SER A 30 6.82 10.67 2.48
CA SER A 30 7.61 10.07 3.58
C SER A 30 6.82 9.02 4.39
N TYR A 31 5.50 9.18 4.51
CA TYR A 31 4.62 8.18 5.10
C TYR A 31 4.56 6.89 4.26
N ALA A 32 4.45 7.02 2.94
CA ALA A 32 4.43 5.88 2.02
C ALA A 32 5.79 5.16 2.00
N GLU A 33 6.90 5.89 1.95
CA GLU A 33 8.25 5.33 2.06
C GLU A 33 8.42 4.53 3.36
N GLN A 34 7.94 5.07 4.49
CA GLN A 34 7.97 4.35 5.78
C GLN A 34 7.18 3.04 5.73
N VAL A 35 6.00 3.02 5.09
CA VAL A 35 5.19 1.80 4.94
C VAL A 35 5.90 0.77 4.05
N TRP A 36 6.43 1.17 2.89
CA TRP A 36 7.19 0.27 2.01
C TRP A 36 8.42 -0.30 2.72
N SER A 37 9.22 0.56 3.34
CA SER A 37 10.41 0.18 4.09
C SER A 37 10.08 -0.80 5.22
N SER A 38 8.97 -0.57 5.95
CA SER A 38 8.53 -1.48 7.02
C SER A 38 8.12 -2.86 6.49
N LEU A 39 7.62 -2.95 5.24
CA LEU A 39 7.33 -4.22 4.57
C LEU A 39 8.60 -4.95 4.07
N GLY A 40 9.78 -4.35 4.20
CA GLY A 40 11.00 -4.86 3.57
C GLY A 40 11.01 -4.71 2.05
N LEU A 41 10.25 -3.75 1.53
CA LEU A 41 10.08 -3.51 0.10
C LEU A 41 10.59 -2.11 -0.27
N PRO A 42 11.21 -1.93 -1.45
CA PRO A 42 11.55 -0.61 -1.95
C PRO A 42 10.28 0.14 -2.37
N ALA A 43 10.22 1.43 -2.06
CA ALA A 43 9.19 2.30 -2.64
C ALA A 43 9.43 2.45 -4.16
N PRO A 44 8.38 2.40 -5.00
CA PRO A 44 8.55 2.44 -6.45
C PRO A 44 8.97 3.82 -6.94
N THR A 45 9.98 3.91 -7.80
CA THR A 45 10.49 5.20 -8.31
C THR A 45 9.59 5.84 -9.38
N SER A 46 8.64 5.07 -9.92
CA SER A 46 7.64 5.53 -10.88
C SER A 46 6.42 4.61 -10.86
N LEU A 47 5.30 5.05 -11.47
CA LEU A 47 4.14 4.18 -11.64
C LEU A 47 4.45 2.98 -12.55
N ALA A 48 5.36 3.12 -13.52
CA ALA A 48 5.83 1.99 -14.32
C ALA A 48 6.66 0.99 -13.48
N ALA A 49 7.53 1.49 -12.60
CA ALA A 49 8.32 0.66 -11.70
C ALA A 49 7.46 -0.09 -10.67
N LEU A 50 6.31 0.46 -10.26
CA LEU A 50 5.35 -0.23 -9.39
C LEU A 50 4.88 -1.58 -9.97
N HIS A 51 4.80 -1.70 -11.29
CA HIS A 51 4.41 -2.95 -11.96
C HIS A 51 5.54 -3.98 -12.02
N GLN A 52 6.78 -3.58 -11.76
CA GLN A 52 7.94 -4.46 -11.80
C GLN A 52 8.11 -5.16 -10.45
N HIS A 53 8.13 -6.49 -10.47
CA HIS A 53 8.38 -7.26 -9.26
C HIS A 53 9.79 -6.95 -8.72
N PRO A 54 9.94 -6.54 -7.45
CA PRO A 54 11.26 -6.33 -6.85
C PRO A 54 12.03 -7.66 -6.79
N PRO A 55 13.38 -7.65 -6.78
CA PRO A 55 14.20 -8.86 -6.81
C PRO A 55 14.18 -9.62 -5.46
N ILE A 56 13.04 -10.20 -5.10
CA ILE A 56 12.85 -10.96 -3.86
C ILE A 56 12.91 -12.46 -4.16
N GLN A 57 13.87 -13.13 -3.54
CA GLN A 57 14.06 -14.58 -3.71
C GLN A 57 12.95 -15.36 -2.99
N GLY A 58 12.52 -16.47 -3.60
CA GLY A 58 11.56 -17.39 -2.99
C GLY A 58 10.09 -16.94 -3.04
N LEU A 59 9.79 -15.79 -3.63
CA LEU A 59 8.42 -15.32 -3.85
C LEU A 59 8.05 -15.36 -5.34
N ASN A 60 6.84 -15.82 -5.64
CA ASN A 60 6.34 -15.90 -7.01
C ASN A 60 6.01 -14.50 -7.56
N PRO A 61 6.64 -14.03 -8.65
CA PRO A 61 6.40 -12.71 -9.21
C PRO A 61 4.98 -12.52 -9.75
N ASN A 62 4.25 -13.59 -10.10
CA ASN A 62 2.89 -13.48 -10.65
C ASN A 62 1.86 -12.97 -9.63
N ILE A 63 2.20 -12.99 -8.35
CA ILE A 63 1.35 -12.47 -7.26
C ILE A 63 1.60 -10.98 -7.03
N TRP A 64 2.73 -10.45 -7.51
CA TRP A 64 3.15 -9.06 -7.31
C TRP A 64 2.08 -8.02 -7.67
N PRO A 65 1.36 -8.11 -8.81
CA PRO A 65 0.36 -7.11 -9.15
C PRO A 65 -0.72 -6.95 -8.06
N SER A 66 -1.11 -8.05 -7.41
CA SER A 66 -2.06 -8.00 -6.29
C SER A 66 -1.44 -7.40 -5.03
N VAL A 67 -0.17 -7.69 -4.74
CA VAL A 67 0.56 -7.08 -3.61
C VAL A 67 0.70 -5.58 -3.81
N ALA A 68 1.24 -5.16 -4.96
CA ALA A 68 1.42 -3.77 -5.34
C ALA A 68 0.10 -2.99 -5.30
N LEU A 69 -0.99 -3.59 -5.80
CA LEU A 69 -2.33 -3.01 -5.74
C LEU A 69 -2.83 -2.87 -4.30
N THR A 70 -2.71 -3.91 -3.45
CA THR A 70 -3.15 -3.84 -2.06
C THR A 70 -2.38 -2.78 -1.28
N VAL A 71 -1.05 -2.69 -1.41
CA VAL A 71 -0.26 -1.67 -0.72
C VAL A 71 -0.67 -0.26 -1.19
N SER A 72 -0.73 -0.04 -2.50
CA SER A 72 -1.14 1.24 -3.09
C SER A 72 -2.54 1.66 -2.63
N TRP A 73 -3.48 0.71 -2.59
CA TRP A 73 -4.84 0.93 -2.13
C TRP A 73 -4.87 1.33 -0.66
N LYS A 74 -4.11 0.65 0.21
CA LYS A 74 -4.11 0.97 1.65
C LYS A 74 -3.37 2.26 1.99
N LEU A 75 -2.37 2.66 1.22
CA LEU A 75 -1.80 4.01 1.31
C LEU A 75 -2.85 5.08 0.99
N ARG A 76 -3.59 4.89 -0.11
CA ARG A 76 -4.68 5.78 -0.51
C ARG A 76 -5.81 5.83 0.51
N ASP A 77 -6.23 4.68 1.00
CA ASP A 77 -7.27 4.59 2.03
C ASP A 77 -6.82 5.25 3.34
N SER A 78 -5.57 5.05 3.76
CA SER A 78 -4.98 5.71 4.93
C SER A 78 -4.99 7.23 4.80
N ARG A 79 -4.60 7.77 3.65
CA ARG A 79 -4.69 9.21 3.35
C ARG A 79 -6.14 9.70 3.36
N ASN A 80 -7.06 8.95 2.75
CA ASN A 80 -8.47 9.30 2.71
C ASN A 80 -9.14 9.26 4.09
N ALA A 81 -8.73 8.34 4.97
CA ALA A 81 -9.16 8.28 6.36
C ALA A 81 -8.85 9.60 7.09
N LEU A 82 -7.63 10.10 6.91
CA LEU A 82 -7.20 11.36 7.50
C LEU A 82 -8.02 12.55 6.99
N VAL A 83 -8.24 12.63 5.68
CA VAL A 83 -8.95 13.78 5.06
C VAL A 83 -10.46 13.76 5.31
N PHE A 84 -11.10 12.60 5.12
CA PHE A 84 -12.57 12.52 5.11
C PHE A 84 -13.16 12.03 6.42
N ARG A 85 -12.40 11.28 7.22
CA ARG A 85 -12.86 10.72 8.51
C ARG A 85 -12.12 11.28 9.72
N LYS A 86 -11.07 12.10 9.52
CA LYS A 86 -10.18 12.61 10.57
C LYS A 86 -9.50 11.49 11.37
N GLU A 87 -9.31 10.32 10.74
CA GLU A 87 -8.65 9.16 11.32
C GLU A 87 -7.18 9.15 10.90
N ASP A 88 -6.29 9.48 11.83
CA ASP A 88 -4.85 9.37 11.59
C ASP A 88 -4.35 7.96 11.87
N HIS A 89 -4.39 7.11 10.83
CA HIS A 89 -3.74 5.81 10.90
C HIS A 89 -2.22 5.96 11.00
N SER A 90 -1.62 5.30 11.99
CA SER A 90 -0.17 5.07 12.03
C SER A 90 0.27 4.13 10.91
N HIS A 91 1.55 4.15 10.53
CA HIS A 91 2.11 3.19 9.57
C HIS A 91 1.83 1.75 9.99
N ARG A 92 1.89 1.43 11.30
CA ARG A 92 1.55 0.08 11.83
C ARG A 92 0.11 -0.31 11.56
N THR A 93 -0.83 0.64 11.69
CA THR A 93 -2.24 0.41 11.34
C THR A 93 -2.38 0.13 9.84
N THR A 94 -1.68 0.88 8.99
CA THR A 94 -1.65 0.62 7.54
C THR A 94 -1.08 -0.76 7.21
N LEU A 95 0.01 -1.19 7.85
CA LEU A 95 0.58 -2.54 7.67
C LEU A 95 -0.43 -3.64 8.02
N ARG A 96 -1.11 -3.52 9.17
CA ARG A 96 -2.17 -4.46 9.56
C ARG A 96 -3.31 -4.49 8.54
N ASN A 97 -3.71 -3.33 8.03
CA ASN A 97 -4.75 -3.22 7.01
C ASN A 97 -4.32 -3.83 5.67
N ILE A 98 -3.04 -3.73 5.29
CA ILE A 98 -2.47 -4.40 4.09
C ILE A 98 -2.57 -5.91 4.25
N VAL A 99 -2.11 -6.46 5.37
CA VAL A 99 -2.12 -7.90 5.65
C VAL A 99 -3.56 -8.43 5.72
N ALA A 100 -4.45 -7.73 6.41
CA ALA A 100 -5.86 -8.11 6.51
C ALA A 100 -6.52 -8.16 5.13
N ASP A 101 -6.30 -7.16 4.29
CA ASP A 101 -6.87 -7.11 2.94
C ASP A 101 -6.26 -8.16 2.03
N PHE A 102 -4.94 -8.34 2.06
CA PHE A 102 -4.24 -9.37 1.28
C PHE A 102 -4.66 -10.79 1.68
N SER A 103 -5.01 -11.03 2.94
CA SER A 103 -5.56 -12.32 3.38
C SER A 103 -6.85 -12.69 2.65
N LEU A 104 -7.67 -11.69 2.26
CA LEU A 104 -8.87 -11.90 1.47
C LEU A 104 -8.55 -12.27 0.01
N TRP A 105 -7.41 -11.82 -0.52
CA TRP A 105 -6.97 -12.17 -1.88
C TRP A 105 -6.62 -13.66 -2.01
N ILE A 106 -6.15 -14.30 -0.94
CA ILE A 106 -5.85 -15.75 -0.94
C ILE A 106 -7.05 -16.57 -1.41
N PHE A 107 -8.26 -16.20 -1.01
CA PHE A 107 -9.47 -16.91 -1.42
C PHE A 107 -9.76 -16.75 -2.92
N ARG A 108 -9.40 -15.60 -3.53
CA ARG A 108 -9.52 -15.39 -4.98
C ARG A 108 -8.54 -16.25 -5.76
N PHE A 109 -7.30 -16.36 -5.29
CA PHE A 109 -6.29 -17.21 -5.93
C PHE A 109 -6.58 -18.70 -5.79
N LYS A 110 -7.10 -19.14 -4.64
CA LYS A 110 -7.52 -20.54 -4.41
C LYS A 110 -8.52 -21.01 -5.48
N LYS A 111 -9.43 -20.13 -5.91
CA LYS A 111 -10.39 -20.44 -6.99
C LYS A 111 -9.69 -20.75 -8.32
N ASN A 112 -8.49 -20.23 -8.52
CA ASN A 112 -7.68 -20.40 -9.74
C ASN A 112 -6.61 -21.50 -9.59
N GLY A 113 -6.64 -22.28 -8.50
CA GLY A 113 -5.75 -23.44 -8.30
C GLY A 113 -4.41 -23.14 -7.63
N ASP A 114 -4.02 -21.87 -7.44
CA ASP A 114 -2.81 -21.50 -6.69
C ASP A 114 -3.18 -21.03 -5.28
N ASN A 115 -2.75 -21.77 -4.26
CA ASN A 115 -2.90 -21.38 -2.86
C ASN A 115 -1.57 -21.23 -2.11
N ILE A 116 -0.45 -21.62 -2.72
CA ILE A 116 0.86 -21.65 -2.06
C ILE A 116 1.52 -20.28 -2.23
N SER A 117 1.61 -19.79 -3.46
CA SER A 117 2.30 -18.53 -3.75
C SER A 117 1.68 -17.33 -3.01
N PRO A 118 0.34 -17.16 -3.00
CA PRO A 118 -0.29 -16.08 -2.23
C PRO A 118 -0.07 -16.20 -0.72
N ARG A 119 0.03 -17.42 -0.18
CA ARG A 119 0.33 -17.63 1.25
C ARG A 119 1.76 -17.27 1.59
N GLN A 120 2.73 -17.60 0.73
CA GLN A 120 4.13 -17.18 0.91
C GLN A 120 4.24 -15.65 0.96
N TRP A 121 3.54 -14.97 0.05
CA TRP A 121 3.43 -13.51 0.08
C TRP A 121 2.74 -12.98 1.34
N LEU A 122 1.64 -13.60 1.78
CA LEU A 122 0.98 -13.19 3.03
C LEU A 122 1.92 -13.35 4.23
N ASN A 123 2.69 -14.45 4.30
CA ASN A 123 3.66 -14.68 5.38
C ASN A 123 4.76 -13.61 5.35
N PHE A 124 5.29 -13.30 4.17
CA PHE A 124 6.25 -12.21 3.98
C PHE A 124 5.68 -10.87 4.49
N LEU A 125 4.49 -10.45 4.03
CA LEU A 125 3.86 -9.21 4.46
C LEU A 125 3.54 -9.20 5.97
N SER A 126 3.16 -10.35 6.54
CA SER A 126 2.83 -10.47 7.97
C SER A 126 4.06 -10.33 8.87
N SER A 127 5.25 -10.70 8.39
CA SER A 127 6.50 -10.53 9.13
C SER A 127 6.84 -9.06 9.44
N ALA A 128 6.25 -8.12 8.70
CA ALA A 128 6.39 -6.69 8.91
C ALA A 128 5.53 -6.14 10.07
N ILE A 129 4.62 -6.94 10.64
CA ILE A 129 3.82 -6.50 11.78
C ILE A 129 4.63 -6.76 13.06
N PRO A 130 5.12 -5.72 13.77
CA PRO A 130 5.84 -5.93 15.02
C PRO A 130 4.91 -6.56 16.07
N TYR A 131 5.46 -7.50 16.83
CA TYR A 131 4.85 -7.98 18.07
C TYR A 131 4.75 -6.79 19.03
N SER A 132 3.56 -6.62 19.62
CA SER A 132 3.17 -5.49 20.50
C SER A 132 4.12 -5.27 21.65
#